data_AF-A0A8B3E796-F1
#
_entry.id   AF-A0A8B3E796-F1
#
_cell.length_a   1.000
_cell.length_b   1.000
_cell.length_c   1.000
_cell.angle_alpha   90.00
_cell.angle_beta   90.00
_cell.angle_gamma   90.00
#
_symmetry.space_group_name_H-M   'P 1'
#
loop_
_entity.id
_entity.type
_entity.pdbx_description
1 polymer ?
#
loop_
_entity_poly.entity_id
_entity_poly.type
_entity_poly.pdbx_seq_one_letter_code
_entity_poly.pdbx_strand_id
1 'polypeptide(L)'
;MAKKIVEVDEDLLKGMMTSDIPLYGRDTERKETEPAPKKAATAEPENISDAPAEREISEQPKSVRNRRKKESGSDYRELFLVNTPSPNRSQTYINRDIYERIKRFLPLIAPEVSIASYISNILGDHIERHWEEINEMYSRELSKPL
;
A
#
# COMPACT_ATOMS: atom_id res chain seq x y z
N MET A 1 -49.24 10.26 -15.79
CA MET A 1 -47.83 9.84 -15.58
C MET A 1 -47.86 8.53 -14.80
N ALA A 2 -47.35 7.44 -15.36
CA ALA A 2 -47.32 6.14 -14.67
C ALA A 2 -46.05 6.04 -13.80
N LYS A 3 -46.19 5.57 -12.55
CA LYS A 3 -45.03 5.30 -11.68
C LYS A 3 -44.49 3.91 -12.03
N LYS A 4 -43.23 3.82 -12.46
CA LYS A 4 -42.53 2.54 -12.63
C LYS A 4 -42.23 1.98 -11.24
N ILE A 5 -42.96 0.95 -10.83
CA ILE A 5 -42.61 0.14 -9.67
C ILE A 5 -41.42 -0.73 -10.11
N VAL A 6 -40.34 -0.70 -9.31
CA VAL A 6 -39.19 -1.58 -9.50
C VAL A 6 -39.26 -2.61 -8.39
N GLU A 7 -39.54 -3.85 -8.77
CA GLU A 7 -39.50 -5.00 -7.89
C GLU A 7 -38.02 -5.36 -7.64
N VAL A 8 -37.64 -5.52 -6.38
CA VAL A 8 -36.27 -5.81 -5.96
C VAL A 8 -36.26 -7.20 -5.35
N ASP A 9 -35.44 -8.08 -5.90
CA ASP A 9 -35.20 -9.41 -5.36
C ASP A 9 -34.37 -9.30 -4.08
N GLU A 10 -35.04 -9.40 -2.93
CA GLU A 10 -34.40 -9.31 -1.62
C GLU A 10 -33.45 -10.48 -1.35
N ASP A 11 -33.73 -11.68 -1.87
CA ASP A 11 -32.94 -12.88 -1.63
C ASP A 11 -31.63 -12.86 -2.42
N LEU A 12 -31.64 -12.35 -3.65
CA LEU A 12 -30.41 -12.08 -4.42
C LEU A 12 -29.52 -11.04 -3.72
N LEU A 13 -30.12 -9.96 -3.19
CA LEU A 13 -29.40 -8.96 -2.40
C LEU A 13 -28.79 -9.58 -1.13
N LYS A 14 -29.55 -10.44 -0.44
CA LYS A 14 -29.11 -11.15 0.76
C LYS A 14 -27.93 -12.08 0.45
N GLY A 15 -27.98 -12.81 -0.66
CA GLY A 15 -26.90 -13.68 -1.13
C GLY A 15 -25.59 -12.93 -1.40
N MET A 16 -25.67 -11.70 -1.93
CA MET A 16 -24.51 -10.82 -2.08
C MET A 16 -23.94 -10.35 -0.73
N MET A 17 -24.79 -10.13 0.28
CA MET A 17 -24.35 -9.73 1.63
C MET A 17 -23.75 -10.89 2.44
N THR A 18 -24.13 -12.14 2.16
CA THR A 18 -23.60 -13.35 2.83
C THR A 18 -22.45 -14.02 2.06
N SER A 19 -22.03 -13.47 0.92
CA SER A 19 -20.85 -13.93 0.20
C SER A 19 -19.59 -13.44 0.91
N ASP A 20 -18.87 -14.35 1.57
CA ASP A 20 -17.59 -14.04 2.23
C ASP A 20 -16.63 -13.34 1.25
N ILE A 21 -16.21 -12.13 1.60
CA ILE A 21 -15.15 -11.42 0.88
C ILE A 21 -13.88 -12.28 1.02
N PRO A 22 -13.28 -12.78 -0.08
CA PRO A 22 -12.02 -13.51 0.02
C PRO A 22 -10.95 -12.56 0.55
N LEU A 23 -10.50 -12.81 1.79
CA LEU A 23 -9.32 -12.19 2.35
C LEU A 23 -8.12 -12.57 1.48
N TYR A 24 -7.66 -11.62 0.66
CA TYR A 24 -6.42 -11.76 -0.09
C TYR A 24 -5.28 -12.13 0.88
N GLY A 25 -4.65 -13.28 0.68
CA GLY A 25 -3.50 -13.72 1.47
C GLY A 25 -3.75 -14.76 2.58
N ARG A 26 -4.80 -15.59 2.49
CA ARG A 26 -4.82 -16.89 3.19
C ARG A 26 -5.19 -18.05 2.28
N ASP A 27 -4.18 -18.84 1.93
CA ASP A 27 -4.38 -20.21 1.51
C ASP A 27 -4.94 -21.01 2.69
N THR A 28 -6.18 -21.48 2.56
CA THR A 28 -6.72 -22.54 3.42
C THR A 28 -7.14 -23.70 2.54
N GLU A 29 -6.29 -24.73 2.54
CA GLU A 29 -6.53 -26.01 1.89
C GLU A 29 -7.93 -26.56 2.23
N ARG A 30 -8.69 -26.96 1.20
CA ARG A 30 -9.80 -27.90 1.36
C ARG A 30 -9.47 -29.17 0.56
N LYS A 31 -9.72 -30.31 1.21
CA LYS A 31 -9.05 -31.58 0.96
C LYS A 31 -10.04 -32.65 0.52
N GLU A 32 -9.96 -33.02 -0.76
CA GLU A 32 -10.58 -34.16 -1.47
C GLU A 32 -9.68 -34.43 -2.70
N THR A 33 -9.33 -35.64 -3.16
CA THR A 33 -9.52 -37.03 -2.68
C THR A 33 -8.36 -37.94 -3.17
N GLU A 34 -8.42 -39.24 -2.90
CA GLU A 34 -7.50 -40.31 -3.34
C GLU A 34 -7.57 -40.66 -4.86
N PRO A 35 -6.69 -41.53 -5.43
CA PRO A 35 -5.23 -41.68 -5.25
C PRO A 35 -4.46 -41.80 -6.62
N ALA A 36 -3.13 -42.00 -6.58
CA ALA A 36 -2.20 -41.95 -7.73
C ALA A 36 -2.24 -43.16 -8.72
N PRO A 37 -1.60 -43.08 -9.93
CA PRO A 37 -0.18 -43.48 -10.03
C PRO A 37 0.72 -42.86 -11.15
N LYS A 38 1.98 -42.55 -10.76
CA LYS A 38 3.28 -42.85 -11.45
C LYS A 38 3.49 -42.60 -12.97
N LYS A 39 4.46 -41.74 -13.35
CA LYS A 39 5.80 -42.12 -13.91
C LYS A 39 6.68 -40.96 -14.44
N ALA A 40 8.00 -41.07 -14.19
CA ALA A 40 9.16 -40.63 -15.02
C ALA A 40 9.36 -39.11 -15.32
N ALA A 41 10.57 -38.53 -15.45
CA ALA A 41 11.98 -38.97 -15.31
C ALA A 41 12.85 -37.78 -14.81
N THR A 42 13.88 -37.96 -13.95
CA THR A 42 15.34 -37.96 -14.28
C THR A 42 15.85 -36.62 -14.88
N ALA A 43 16.59 -35.77 -14.14
CA ALA A 43 18.05 -35.77 -13.87
C ALA A 43 18.92 -35.51 -15.14
N GLU A 44 20.07 -34.81 -15.16
CA GLU A 44 21.12 -34.48 -14.16
C GLU A 44 21.81 -33.09 -14.42
N PRO A 45 22.80 -32.64 -13.62
CA PRO A 45 23.41 -31.30 -13.65
C PRO A 45 24.87 -31.25 -14.19
N GLU A 46 25.67 -30.26 -13.72
CA GLU A 46 27.12 -30.01 -13.94
C GLU A 46 27.49 -29.30 -15.27
N ASN A 47 28.38 -28.31 -15.31
CA ASN A 47 29.78 -28.37 -14.88
C ASN A 47 30.38 -27.01 -14.44
N ILE A 48 31.46 -27.07 -13.66
CA ILE A 48 32.27 -25.98 -13.13
C ILE A 48 33.50 -25.76 -14.03
N SER A 49 33.99 -24.52 -14.16
CA SER A 49 35.40 -24.29 -14.53
C SER A 49 35.95 -22.96 -14.02
N ASP A 50 37.20 -23.02 -13.57
CA ASP A 50 37.99 -22.08 -12.79
C ASP A 50 38.16 -20.61 -13.25
N ALA A 51 38.53 -19.79 -12.26
CA ALA A 51 39.19 -18.48 -12.37
C ALA A 51 40.73 -18.68 -12.61
N PRO A 52 41.64 -17.67 -12.57
CA PRO A 52 41.50 -16.26 -12.19
C PRO A 52 42.27 -15.24 -13.07
N ALA A 53 42.40 -14.00 -12.55
CA ALA A 53 43.12 -12.83 -13.09
C ALA A 53 42.40 -12.10 -14.26
N GLU A 54 42.42 -10.77 -14.36
CA GLU A 54 43.11 -9.75 -13.55
C GLU A 54 42.28 -8.44 -13.46
N ARG A 55 42.36 -7.77 -12.32
CA ARG A 55 42.16 -6.32 -12.06
C ARG A 55 41.32 -5.49 -13.07
N GLU A 56 40.20 -4.96 -12.59
CA GLU A 56 39.98 -3.50 -12.63
C GLU A 56 39.00 -3.06 -11.52
N ILE A 57 39.41 -2.04 -10.76
CA ILE A 57 38.62 -1.47 -9.66
C ILE A 57 37.74 -0.38 -10.28
N SER A 58 36.46 -0.68 -10.52
CA SER A 58 35.47 0.33 -10.91
C SER A 58 34.64 0.72 -9.69
N GLU A 59 34.82 1.98 -9.26
CA GLU A 59 34.26 2.53 -8.03
C GLU A 59 32.73 2.62 -8.07
N GLN A 60 32.07 2.29 -6.96
CA GLN A 60 30.69 2.73 -6.74
C GLN A 60 30.66 4.23 -6.41
N PRO A 61 29.87 5.06 -7.10
CA PRO A 61 29.26 6.21 -6.47
C PRO A 61 27.93 5.78 -5.87
N LYS A 62 27.92 5.43 -4.58
CA LYS A 62 26.68 5.41 -3.79
C LYS A 62 26.09 6.82 -3.82
N SER A 63 25.15 7.09 -4.73
CA SER A 63 24.45 8.37 -4.76
C SER A 63 23.44 8.40 -3.62
N VAL A 64 23.93 8.61 -2.39
CA VAL A 64 23.13 9.06 -1.26
C VAL A 64 22.51 10.38 -1.70
N ARG A 65 21.27 10.32 -2.20
CA ARG A 65 20.51 11.50 -2.62
C ARG A 65 20.05 12.20 -1.36
N ASN A 66 20.99 12.94 -0.77
CA ASN A 66 20.79 13.82 0.36
C ASN A 66 19.92 15.01 -0.09
N ARG A 67 18.63 14.77 -0.31
CA ARG A 67 17.62 15.74 -0.78
C ARG A 67 17.19 16.69 0.34
N ARG A 68 18.16 17.24 1.09
CA ARG A 68 17.96 18.42 1.92
C ARG A 68 18.23 19.68 1.11
N LYS A 69 17.34 20.02 0.18
CA LYS A 69 17.40 21.30 -0.53
C LYS A 69 16.07 21.75 -1.13
N LYS A 70 15.29 22.49 -0.33
CA LYS A 70 14.87 23.89 -0.57
C LYS A 70 13.59 24.18 0.19
N GLU A 71 13.71 24.89 1.31
CA GLU A 71 12.55 25.45 2.00
C GLU A 71 12.03 26.65 1.21
N SER A 72 10.97 26.44 0.44
CA SER A 72 10.16 27.51 -0.16
C SER A 72 8.68 27.25 0.08
N GLY A 73 7.96 28.26 0.56
CA GLY A 73 6.53 28.16 0.93
C GLY A 73 5.56 27.89 -0.23
N SER A 74 6.06 27.71 -1.45
CA SER A 74 5.34 27.18 -2.61
C SER A 74 4.89 25.73 -2.40
N ASP A 75 5.82 24.91 -1.94
CA ASP A 75 5.75 23.44 -2.05
C ASP A 75 4.62 22.88 -1.17
N TYR A 76 4.25 23.58 -0.10
CA TYR A 76 3.17 23.16 0.81
C TYR A 76 1.82 23.03 0.10
N ARG A 77 1.48 23.99 -0.79
CA ARG A 77 0.20 23.94 -1.51
C ARG A 77 0.19 22.79 -2.52
N GLU A 78 1.29 22.60 -3.21
CA GLU A 78 1.45 21.58 -4.25
C GLU A 78 1.52 20.15 -3.67
N LEU A 79 2.08 19.97 -2.48
CA LEU A 79 2.16 18.67 -1.79
C LEU A 79 0.85 18.32 -1.05
N PHE A 80 0.26 19.26 -0.32
CA PHE A 80 -0.81 18.95 0.63
C PHE A 80 -2.20 19.46 0.22
N LEU A 81 -2.27 20.58 -0.51
CA LEU A 81 -3.54 21.21 -0.92
C LEU A 81 -3.92 20.80 -2.36
N VAL A 82 -3.76 19.52 -2.68
CA VAL A 82 -4.18 18.92 -3.96
C VAL A 82 -5.28 17.89 -3.69
N ASN A 83 -6.33 17.89 -4.51
CA ASN A 83 -7.40 16.91 -4.39
C ASN A 83 -7.00 15.56 -5.03
N THR A 84 -6.24 14.78 -4.30
CA THR A 84 -5.76 13.46 -4.73
C THR A 84 -6.91 12.45 -4.79
N PRO A 85 -7.24 11.88 -5.97
CA PRO A 85 -8.21 10.79 -6.04
C PRO A 85 -7.63 9.56 -5.34
N SER A 86 -8.41 8.93 -4.47
CA SER A 86 -8.01 7.68 -3.82
C SER A 86 -9.20 6.73 -3.87
N PRO A 87 -9.21 5.74 -4.78
CA PRO A 87 -10.33 4.81 -4.91
C PRO A 87 -10.38 3.81 -3.74
N ASN A 88 -9.21 3.42 -3.21
CA ASN A 88 -9.07 2.39 -2.18
C ASN A 88 -8.91 3.04 -0.78
N ARG A 89 -9.92 3.78 -0.31
CA ARG A 89 -9.88 4.48 0.99
C ARG A 89 -10.31 3.57 2.14
N SER A 90 -9.45 3.42 3.14
CA SER A 90 -9.84 2.88 4.46
C SER A 90 -10.29 3.99 5.39
N GLN A 91 -11.39 3.79 6.11
CA GLN A 91 -11.86 4.73 7.13
C GLN A 91 -11.07 4.55 8.43
N THR A 92 -10.53 5.65 8.96
CA THR A 92 -9.80 5.68 10.24
C THR A 92 -10.35 6.78 11.14
N TYR A 93 -10.29 6.56 12.46
CA TYR A 93 -10.60 7.59 13.44
C TYR A 93 -9.40 8.52 13.62
N ILE A 94 -9.67 9.82 13.73
CA ILE A 94 -8.67 10.83 14.08
C ILE A 94 -9.11 11.63 15.30
N ASN A 95 -8.18 12.27 15.98
CA ASN A 95 -8.48 13.11 17.14
C ASN A 95 -9.41 14.29 16.74
N ARG A 96 -10.47 14.50 17.52
CA ARG A 96 -11.50 15.52 17.26
C ARG A 96 -10.94 16.94 17.20
N ASP A 97 -9.99 17.29 18.05
CA ASP A 97 -9.41 18.64 18.09
C ASP A 97 -8.56 18.91 16.85
N ILE A 98 -7.90 17.88 16.31
CA ILE A 98 -7.21 17.96 15.02
C ILE A 98 -8.22 18.13 13.89
N TYR A 99 -9.30 17.34 13.87
CA TYR A 99 -10.35 17.44 12.86
C TYR A 99 -11.00 18.83 12.82
N GLU A 100 -11.42 19.37 13.97
CA GLU A 100 -12.06 20.70 14.04
C GLU A 100 -11.09 21.84 13.68
N ARG A 101 -9.78 21.70 13.97
CA ARG A 101 -8.76 22.64 13.47
C ARG A 101 -8.69 22.63 11.94
N ILE A 102 -8.57 21.46 11.31
CA ILE A 102 -8.51 21.31 9.85
C ILE A 102 -9.79 21.85 9.20
N LYS A 103 -10.95 21.41 9.70
CA LYS A 103 -12.28 21.85 9.25
C LYS A 103 -12.46 23.37 9.33
N ARG A 104 -11.80 24.04 10.28
CA ARG A 104 -11.85 25.50 10.43
C ARG A 104 -11.00 26.25 9.41
N PHE A 105 -9.78 25.80 9.08
CA PHE A 105 -8.90 26.55 8.17
C PHE A 105 -8.95 26.10 6.71
N LEU A 106 -9.12 24.79 6.46
CA LEU A 106 -8.96 24.22 5.11
C LEU A 106 -9.91 24.86 4.08
N PRO A 107 -11.21 25.09 4.38
CA PRO A 107 -12.12 25.74 3.42
C PRO A 107 -11.76 27.20 3.09
N LEU A 108 -10.97 27.89 3.92
CA LEU A 108 -10.53 29.26 3.64
C LEU A 108 -9.30 29.31 2.73
N ILE A 109 -8.44 28.28 2.75
CA ILE A 109 -7.17 28.29 2.02
C ILE A 109 -7.19 27.40 0.77
N ALA A 110 -8.08 26.41 0.71
CA ALA A 110 -8.22 25.45 -0.39
C ALA A 110 -9.65 24.83 -0.39
N PRO A 111 -10.69 25.59 -0.76
CA PRO A 111 -12.09 25.11 -0.75
C PRO A 111 -12.34 23.90 -1.67
N GLU A 112 -11.51 23.72 -2.70
CA GLU A 112 -11.51 22.59 -3.62
C GLU A 112 -10.94 21.29 -3.03
N VAL A 113 -10.27 21.34 -1.86
CA VAL A 113 -9.59 20.20 -1.25
C VAL A 113 -10.43 19.61 -0.11
N SER A 114 -10.79 18.34 -0.22
CA SER A 114 -11.48 17.64 0.86
C SER A 114 -10.56 17.40 2.07
N ILE A 115 -11.12 17.43 3.29
CA ILE A 115 -10.39 17.10 4.53
C ILE A 115 -9.72 15.73 4.43
N ALA A 116 -10.39 14.76 3.79
CA ALA A 116 -9.84 13.43 3.55
C ALA A 116 -8.59 13.48 2.65
N SER A 117 -8.67 14.14 1.49
CA SER A 117 -7.53 14.28 0.56
C SER A 117 -6.34 14.98 1.24
N TYR A 118 -6.60 16.06 1.98
CA TYR A 118 -5.56 16.78 2.75
C TYR A 118 -4.85 15.89 3.78
N ILE A 119 -5.61 15.12 4.57
CA ILE A 119 -5.04 14.17 5.55
C ILE A 119 -4.27 13.05 4.84
N SER A 120 -4.81 12.48 3.75
CA SER A 120 -4.14 11.44 2.97
C SER A 120 -2.81 11.92 2.39
N ASN A 121 -2.73 13.16 1.89
CA ASN A 121 -1.49 13.74 1.38
C ASN A 121 -0.43 13.87 2.48
N ILE A 122 -0.81 14.36 3.67
CA ILE A 122 0.11 14.47 4.82
C ILE A 122 0.60 13.10 5.28
N LEU A 123 -0.29 12.11 5.37
CA LEU A 123 0.09 10.76 5.79
C LEU A 123 0.99 10.07 4.76
N GLY A 124 0.74 10.25 3.46
CA GLY A 124 1.59 9.73 2.39
C GLY A 124 3.00 10.31 2.45
N ASP A 125 3.12 11.63 2.50
CA ASP A 125 4.39 12.35 2.63
C ASP A 125 5.15 11.97 3.93
N HIS A 126 4.44 11.84 5.06
CA HIS A 126 5.04 11.39 6.31
C HIS A 126 5.62 9.97 6.21
N ILE A 127 4.85 9.02 5.63
CA ILE A 127 5.32 7.64 5.43
C ILE A 127 6.51 7.61 4.47
N GLU A 128 6.48 8.36 3.37
CA GLU A 128 7.59 8.41 2.39
C GLU A 128 8.87 8.99 3.01
N ARG A 129 8.77 10.09 3.76
CA ARG A 129 9.92 10.75 4.41
C ARG A 129 10.58 9.92 5.51
N HIS A 130 9.80 9.13 6.23
CA HIS A 130 10.28 8.31 7.35
C HIS A 130 10.33 6.82 7.02
N TRP A 131 10.20 6.44 5.75
CA TRP A 131 10.13 5.03 5.34
C TRP A 131 11.33 4.20 5.81
N GLU A 132 12.54 4.77 5.74
CA GLU A 132 13.77 4.10 6.19
C GLU A 132 13.74 3.81 7.70
N GLU A 133 13.34 4.78 8.53
CA GLU A 133 13.21 4.63 9.99
C GLU A 133 12.11 3.62 10.37
N ILE A 134 10.96 3.71 9.71
CA ILE A 134 9.81 2.80 9.90
C ILE A 134 10.22 1.37 9.53
N ASN A 135 10.90 1.18 8.40
CA ASN A 135 11.35 -0.12 7.92
C ASN A 135 12.47 -0.71 8.78
N GLU A 136 13.36 0.11 9.34
CA GLU A 136 14.36 -0.36 10.31
C GLU A 136 13.68 -0.88 11.59
N MET A 137 12.73 -0.14 12.17
CA MET A 137 11.99 -0.57 13.34
C MET A 137 11.19 -1.86 13.07
N TYR A 138 10.51 -1.93 11.92
CA TYR A 138 9.79 -3.13 11.48
C TYR A 138 10.73 -4.35 11.36
N SER A 139 11.87 -4.20 10.70
CA SER A 139 12.84 -5.28 10.49
C SER A 139 13.43 -5.78 11.81
N ARG A 140 13.72 -4.88 12.76
CA ARG A 140 14.22 -5.24 14.10
C ARG A 140 13.21 -6.08 14.87
N GLU A 141 11.93 -5.71 14.88
CA GLU A 141 10.89 -6.50 15.54
C GLU A 141 10.65 -7.86 14.83
N LEU A 142 10.67 -7.90 13.50
CA LEU A 142 10.56 -9.15 12.72
C LEU A 142 11.76 -10.09 12.96
N SER A 143 12.95 -9.55 13.25
CA SER A 143 14.18 -10.31 13.49
C SER A 143 14.26 -10.94 14.89
N LYS A 144 13.35 -10.60 15.80
CA LYS A 144 13.25 -11.29 17.10
C LYS A 144 12.60 -12.66 16.87
N PRO A 145 13.27 -13.78 17.18
CA PRO A 145 12.62 -15.07 17.19
C PRO A 145 11.50 -15.09 18.24
N LEU A 146 10.44 -15.86 17.95
CA LEU A 146 9.31 -16.16 18.83
C LEU A 146 9.74 -16.87 20.13
#